data_AF-A0A6N7JNI7-F1
#
_entry.id   AF-A0A6N7JNI7-F1
#
_cell.length_a   1.000
_cell.length_b   1.000
_cell.length_c   1.000
_cell.angle_alpha   90.00
_cell.angle_beta   90.00
_cell.angle_gamma   90.00
#
_symmetry.space_group_name_H-M   'P 1'
#
loop_
_entity.id
_entity.type
_entity.pdbx_description
1 polymer ?
#
loop_
_entity_poly.entity_id
_entity_poly.type
_entity_poly.pdbx_seq_one_letter_code
_entity_poly.pdbx_strand_id
1 'polypeptide(L)'
;MRETLTTNRILVGDCVQLMRDMPAGSVDMVFADPPYNLQLNGDLLRPNHTRVDGVDEEWDRFQDFETYDRFTRDWLSAARHTLKDDGTLWVIGSYHNIFRVGSILQDLGFWVLNDIIWRKSNPMPNFKGRRFANAHETMIWASKSKDSKYYFAYEAMKALNEDLQMRSDWTLPLCTGSERLRDETGQKAHPTQKPESLLFRVLMASTKVDDVVLDPFFGTGTTGAVAKRLRRRWIGLEREHNYARLANQRIAAVEEVAEPELLEVTSKRTQPRVPFGNLIERGYLKPGTMLFDNRRRHIAKVRADGTLVAQNHLGEHKGSIHKVGAAMQGLPACNGWTFWHFQKEGSLAPIDVLRQQVISEKH
;
A
#
# COMPACT_ATOMS: atom_id res chain seq x y z
N MET A 1 -22.42 -18.11 -15.61
CA MET A 1 -21.95 -16.78 -16.02
C MET A 1 -21.53 -16.05 -14.75
N ARG A 2 -20.28 -15.54 -14.65
CA ARG A 2 -19.93 -14.64 -13.54
C ARG A 2 -20.65 -13.32 -13.80
N GLU A 3 -21.58 -12.93 -12.93
CA GLU A 3 -22.15 -11.58 -12.98
C GLU A 3 -21.01 -10.57 -12.96
N THR A 4 -21.01 -9.67 -13.95
CA THR A 4 -19.99 -8.64 -14.04
C THR A 4 -20.24 -7.63 -12.94
N LEU A 5 -19.34 -7.57 -11.95
CA LEU A 5 -19.43 -6.61 -10.84
C LEU A 5 -19.48 -5.19 -11.41
N THR A 6 -20.58 -4.49 -11.18
CA THR A 6 -20.75 -3.10 -11.62
C THR A 6 -19.99 -2.17 -10.67
N THR A 7 -19.01 -1.45 -11.19
CA THR A 7 -18.14 -0.54 -10.42
C THR A 7 -18.47 0.94 -10.69
N ASN A 8 -17.71 1.84 -10.05
CA ASN A 8 -17.79 3.30 -10.15
C ASN A 8 -19.15 3.86 -9.71
N ARG A 9 -19.66 3.31 -8.60
CA ARG A 9 -20.98 3.65 -8.07
C ARG A 9 -20.99 3.63 -6.56
N ILE A 10 -21.98 4.33 -6.03
CA ILE A 10 -22.36 4.27 -4.62
C ILE A 10 -23.55 3.32 -4.48
N LEU A 11 -23.50 2.45 -3.47
CA LEU A 11 -24.62 1.63 -3.03
C LEU A 11 -25.10 2.18 -1.68
N VAL A 12 -26.37 2.57 -1.60
CA VAL A 12 -26.93 3.12 -0.37
C VAL A 12 -27.54 2.00 0.47
N GLY A 13 -27.08 1.84 1.71
CA GLY A 13 -27.57 0.81 2.62
C GLY A 13 -26.54 0.36 3.67
N ASP A 14 -26.89 -0.70 4.40
CA ASP A 14 -26.00 -1.32 5.38
C ASP A 14 -24.81 -2.02 4.69
N CYS A 15 -23.59 -1.71 5.14
CA CYS A 15 -22.38 -2.18 4.47
C CYS A 15 -22.17 -3.70 4.60
N VAL A 16 -22.61 -4.31 5.72
CA VAL A 16 -22.48 -5.76 5.92
C VAL A 16 -23.36 -6.51 4.94
N GLN A 17 -24.63 -6.11 4.84
CA GLN A 17 -25.56 -6.74 3.91
C GLN A 17 -25.12 -6.55 2.46
N LEU A 18 -24.79 -5.32 2.06
CA LEU A 18 -24.33 -5.02 0.70
C LEU A 18 -23.07 -5.81 0.32
N MET A 19 -22.10 -5.95 1.22
CA MET A 19 -20.90 -6.76 0.96
C MET A 19 -21.18 -8.26 0.88
N ARG A 20 -22.15 -8.79 1.63
CA ARG A 20 -22.57 -10.20 1.53
C ARG A 20 -23.23 -10.51 0.19
N ASP A 21 -23.98 -9.55 -0.35
CA ASP A 21 -24.63 -9.67 -1.66
C ASP A 21 -23.65 -9.52 -2.84
N MET A 22 -22.45 -8.99 -2.58
CA MET A 22 -21.38 -8.91 -3.59
C MET A 22 -20.75 -10.29 -3.85
N PRO A 23 -20.30 -10.56 -5.09
CA PRO A 23 -19.55 -11.78 -5.40
C PRO A 23 -18.28 -11.90 -4.55
N ALA A 24 -17.99 -13.11 -4.06
CA ALA A 24 -16.75 -13.39 -3.34
C ALA A 24 -15.51 -13.11 -4.21
N GLY A 25 -14.43 -12.62 -3.60
CA GLY A 25 -13.16 -12.42 -4.31
C GLY A 25 -13.24 -11.46 -5.50
N SER A 26 -14.06 -10.41 -5.38
CA SER A 26 -14.37 -9.49 -6.47
C SER A 26 -13.64 -8.15 -6.40
N VAL A 27 -13.05 -7.79 -5.25
CA VAL A 27 -12.34 -6.51 -5.06
C VAL A 27 -10.86 -6.71 -4.73
N ASP A 28 -10.01 -5.77 -5.15
CA ASP A 28 -8.55 -5.82 -5.00
C ASP A 28 -8.08 -5.21 -3.68
N MET A 29 -8.77 -4.15 -3.23
CA MET A 29 -8.44 -3.47 -1.99
C MET A 29 -9.71 -3.01 -1.27
N VAL A 30 -9.72 -3.10 0.05
CA VAL A 30 -10.71 -2.46 0.92
C VAL A 30 -10.05 -1.32 1.69
N PHE A 31 -10.64 -0.14 1.72
CA PHE A 31 -10.29 0.93 2.66
C PHE A 31 -11.48 1.18 3.58
N ALA A 32 -11.31 1.06 4.89
CA ALA A 32 -12.37 1.22 5.87
C ALA A 32 -12.03 2.32 6.89
N ASP A 33 -12.92 3.31 6.99
CA ASP A 33 -12.95 4.34 8.04
C ASP A 33 -14.22 4.14 8.90
N PRO A 34 -14.27 3.07 9.73
CA PRO A 34 -15.46 2.75 10.50
C PRO A 34 -15.74 3.84 11.55
N PRO A 35 -16.96 3.87 12.13
CA PRO A 35 -17.23 4.62 13.35
C PRO A 35 -16.20 4.30 14.45
N TYR A 36 -15.73 5.31 15.16
CA TYR A 36 -14.68 5.19 16.18
C TYR A 36 -15.23 4.91 17.58
N ASN A 37 -16.55 4.97 17.77
CA ASN A 37 -17.18 4.87 19.07
C ASN A 37 -16.59 5.91 20.04
N LEU A 38 -16.56 7.18 19.62
CA LEU A 38 -16.00 8.24 20.44
C LEU A 38 -16.91 8.43 21.66
N GLN A 39 -16.43 7.96 22.82
CA GLN A 39 -17.12 8.07 24.11
C GLN A 39 -17.07 9.52 24.64
N LEU A 40 -17.55 10.48 23.85
CA LEU A 40 -17.59 11.90 24.18
C LEU A 40 -18.68 12.13 25.24
N ASN A 41 -18.31 12.80 26.33
CA ASN A 41 -19.22 13.19 27.40
C ASN A 41 -19.26 14.73 27.51
N GLY A 42 -20.41 15.31 27.15
CA GLY A 42 -20.73 16.72 27.29
C GLY A 42 -19.96 17.67 26.35
N ASP A 43 -20.26 18.96 26.47
CA ASP A 43 -19.68 19.99 25.61
C ASP A 43 -18.19 20.24 25.90
N LEU A 44 -17.42 20.46 24.83
CA LEU A 44 -16.04 20.95 24.91
C LEU A 44 -15.98 22.42 24.47
N LEU A 45 -15.52 23.29 25.38
CA LEU A 45 -15.28 24.70 25.10
C LEU A 45 -13.79 24.95 24.83
N ARG A 46 -13.52 25.87 23.90
CA ARG A 46 -12.19 26.45 23.66
C ARG A 46 -11.87 27.51 24.72
N PRO A 47 -10.59 27.93 24.88
CA PRO A 47 -10.21 29.00 25.81
C PRO A 47 -10.94 30.33 25.58
N ASN A 48 -11.39 30.59 24.35
CA ASN A 48 -12.20 31.76 24.00
C ASN A 48 -13.72 31.55 24.18
N HIS A 49 -14.13 30.52 24.94
CA HIS A 49 -15.52 30.16 25.24
C HIS A 49 -16.39 29.73 24.05
N THR A 50 -15.82 29.53 22.86
CA THR A 50 -16.54 28.95 21.72
C THR A 50 -16.64 27.43 21.84
N ARG A 51 -17.76 26.83 21.41
CA ARG A 51 -17.98 25.38 21.42
C ARG A 51 -17.15 24.70 20.32
N VAL A 52 -16.62 23.52 20.63
CA VAL A 52 -16.01 22.63 19.64
C VAL A 52 -17.10 21.76 19.03
N ASP A 53 -17.25 21.79 17.72
CA ASP A 53 -18.08 20.82 17.01
C ASP A 53 -17.37 19.46 16.98
N GLY A 54 -17.77 18.59 17.90
CA GLY A 54 -17.35 17.20 18.01
C GLY A 54 -18.09 16.28 17.03
N VAL A 55 -17.90 14.98 17.21
CA VAL A 55 -18.65 13.95 16.48
C VAL A 55 -19.73 13.45 17.41
N ASP A 56 -20.96 13.96 17.27
CA ASP A 56 -22.08 13.61 18.14
C ASP A 56 -23.15 12.74 17.44
N GLU A 57 -22.83 12.26 16.24
CA GLU A 57 -23.72 11.53 15.34
C GLU A 57 -24.16 10.16 15.90
N GLU A 58 -25.38 9.74 15.58
CA GLU A 58 -25.93 8.46 16.07
C GLU A 58 -25.15 7.24 15.57
N TRP A 59 -24.57 7.32 14.37
CA TRP A 59 -23.77 6.23 13.80
C TRP A 59 -22.46 5.96 14.56
N ASP A 60 -22.01 6.89 15.41
CA ASP A 60 -20.82 6.72 16.26
C ASP A 60 -21.15 6.28 17.69
N ARG A 61 -22.42 6.01 18.02
CA ARG A 61 -22.86 5.66 19.37
C ARG A 61 -23.12 4.15 19.50
N PHE A 62 -22.34 3.51 20.37
CA PHE A 62 -22.52 2.10 20.70
C PHE A 62 -22.86 1.93 22.18
N GLN A 63 -23.72 0.96 22.49
CA GLN A 63 -24.14 0.66 23.86
C GLN A 63 -22.95 0.24 24.75
N ASP A 64 -22.09 -0.62 24.21
CA ASP A 64 -20.94 -1.18 24.91
C ASP A 64 -19.88 -1.68 23.91
N PHE A 65 -18.72 -2.09 24.43
CA PHE A 65 -17.64 -2.63 23.60
C PHE A 65 -18.02 -3.95 22.92
N GLU A 66 -18.83 -4.80 23.55
CA GLU A 66 -19.23 -6.08 22.95
C GLU A 66 -20.08 -5.87 21.68
N THR A 67 -20.97 -4.87 21.71
CA THR A 67 -21.77 -4.46 20.56
C THR A 67 -20.89 -3.89 19.45
N TYR A 68 -19.89 -3.07 19.81
CA TYR A 68 -18.89 -2.59 18.85
C TYR A 68 -18.07 -3.73 18.24
N ASP A 69 -17.70 -4.75 19.04
CA ASP A 69 -16.94 -5.89 18.57
C ASP A 69 -17.73 -6.79 17.62
N ARG A 70 -19.01 -7.03 17.91
CA ARG A 70 -19.89 -7.78 16.99
C ARG A 70 -20.02 -7.06 15.66
N PHE A 71 -20.33 -5.76 15.70
CA PHE A 71 -20.33 -4.89 14.52
C PHE A 71 -19.01 -5.00 13.74
N THR A 72 -17.88 -4.89 14.45
CA THR A 72 -16.54 -4.95 13.85
C THR A 72 -16.25 -6.28 13.18
N ARG A 73 -16.63 -7.39 13.84
CA ARG A 73 -16.48 -8.73 13.31
C ARG A 73 -17.34 -8.96 12.07
N ASP A 74 -18.57 -8.45 12.06
CA ASP A 74 -19.51 -8.62 10.96
C ASP A 74 -19.02 -7.94 9.68
N TRP A 75 -18.63 -6.66 9.76
CA TRP A 75 -18.16 -5.94 8.57
C TRP A 75 -16.77 -6.41 8.12
N LEU A 76 -15.86 -6.78 9.03
CA LEU A 76 -14.56 -7.35 8.64
C LEU A 76 -14.71 -8.70 7.95
N SER A 77 -15.65 -9.54 8.42
CA SER A 77 -15.93 -10.84 7.79
C SER A 77 -16.53 -10.66 6.39
N ALA A 78 -17.43 -9.69 6.21
CA ALA A 78 -18.00 -9.35 4.92
C ALA A 78 -16.95 -8.74 3.96
N ALA A 79 -16.09 -7.85 4.44
CA ALA A 79 -14.96 -7.31 3.67
C ALA A 79 -13.96 -8.41 3.26
N ARG A 80 -13.71 -9.38 4.14
CA ARG A 80 -12.87 -10.55 3.85
C ARG A 80 -13.44 -11.41 2.72
N HIS A 81 -14.77 -11.58 2.68
CA HIS A 81 -15.47 -12.32 1.64
C HIS A 81 -15.32 -11.66 0.27
N THR A 82 -15.45 -10.32 0.20
CA THR A 82 -15.34 -9.59 -1.07
C THR A 82 -13.90 -9.50 -1.58
N LEU A 83 -12.88 -9.51 -0.72
CA LEU A 83 -11.48 -9.43 -1.12
C LEU A 83 -11.02 -10.64 -1.94
N LYS A 84 -10.29 -10.37 -3.03
CA LYS A 84 -9.49 -11.37 -3.75
C LYS A 84 -8.44 -12.01 -2.84
N ASP A 85 -7.94 -13.18 -3.22
CA ASP A 85 -6.95 -13.93 -2.43
C ASP A 85 -5.65 -13.16 -2.22
N ASP A 86 -5.23 -12.37 -3.20
CA ASP A 86 -4.07 -11.48 -3.13
C ASP A 86 -4.43 -10.02 -2.76
N GLY A 87 -5.68 -9.77 -2.37
CA GLY A 87 -6.16 -8.44 -2.00
C GLY A 87 -5.69 -7.98 -0.62
N THR A 88 -5.81 -6.67 -0.36
CA THR A 88 -5.43 -6.06 0.92
C THR A 88 -6.53 -5.20 1.54
N LEU A 89 -6.49 -5.09 2.86
CA LEU A 89 -7.38 -4.25 3.64
C LEU A 89 -6.56 -3.16 4.34
N TRP A 90 -7.05 -1.93 4.25
CA TRP A 90 -6.65 -0.81 5.08
C TRP A 90 -7.80 -0.47 6.01
N VAL A 91 -7.53 -0.34 7.30
CA VAL A 91 -8.50 0.19 8.26
C VAL A 91 -7.86 1.29 9.09
N ILE A 92 -8.55 2.41 9.28
CA ILE A 92 -8.09 3.52 10.11
C ILE A 92 -8.89 3.61 11.40
N GLY A 93 -8.23 4.06 12.46
CA GLY A 93 -8.84 4.30 13.75
C GLY A 93 -8.00 5.20 14.65
N SER A 94 -8.58 5.52 15.79
CA SER A 94 -7.86 6.16 16.89
C SER A 94 -7.68 5.16 18.04
N TYR A 95 -7.05 5.58 19.14
CA TYR A 95 -6.89 4.72 20.32
C TYR A 95 -8.21 4.20 20.90
N HIS A 96 -9.36 4.83 20.59
CA HIS A 96 -10.68 4.39 21.07
C HIS A 96 -11.10 3.04 20.48
N ASN A 97 -10.73 2.75 19.23
CA ASN A 97 -11.21 1.56 18.52
C ASN A 97 -10.12 0.70 17.91
N ILE A 98 -8.98 1.27 17.50
CA ILE A 98 -8.03 0.59 16.60
C ILE A 98 -7.43 -0.70 17.20
N PHE A 99 -7.31 -0.78 18.53
CA PHE A 99 -6.85 -2.00 19.19
C PHE A 99 -7.88 -3.14 19.12
N ARG A 100 -9.18 -2.81 19.20
CA ARG A 100 -10.27 -3.79 19.10
C ARG A 100 -10.36 -4.31 17.67
N VAL A 101 -10.39 -3.38 16.70
CA VAL A 101 -10.34 -3.67 15.27
C VAL A 101 -9.10 -4.53 14.95
N GLY A 102 -7.93 -4.13 15.44
CA GLY A 102 -6.65 -4.81 15.30
C GLY A 102 -6.64 -6.27 15.77
N SER A 103 -7.28 -6.54 16.91
CA SER A 103 -7.43 -7.90 17.43
C SER A 103 -8.37 -8.72 16.56
N ILE A 104 -9.56 -8.20 16.27
CA ILE A 104 -10.61 -8.93 15.54
C ILE A 104 -10.16 -9.26 14.11
N LEU A 105 -9.45 -8.34 13.43
CA LEU A 105 -8.98 -8.60 12.08
C LEU A 105 -7.95 -9.76 12.03
N GLN A 106 -7.08 -9.85 13.04
CA GLN A 106 -6.14 -10.98 13.16
C GLN A 106 -6.86 -12.28 13.49
N ASP A 107 -7.86 -12.26 14.40
CA ASP A 107 -8.69 -13.43 14.71
C ASP A 107 -9.41 -13.98 13.46
N LEU A 108 -9.78 -13.10 12.52
CA LEU A 108 -10.40 -13.47 11.25
C LEU A 108 -9.41 -13.97 10.18
N GLY A 109 -8.12 -14.05 10.52
CA GLY A 109 -7.08 -14.62 9.66
C GLY A 109 -6.49 -13.67 8.62
N PHE A 110 -6.70 -12.35 8.77
CA PHE A 110 -5.89 -11.37 8.04
C PHE A 110 -4.45 -11.38 8.55
N TRP A 111 -3.50 -11.09 7.67
CA TRP A 111 -2.09 -10.99 8.03
C TRP A 111 -1.64 -9.54 8.00
N VAL A 112 -1.36 -8.97 9.18
CA VAL A 112 -0.91 -7.58 9.30
C VAL A 112 0.47 -7.42 8.68
N LEU A 113 0.58 -6.46 7.76
CA LEU A 113 1.82 -6.11 7.07
C LEU A 113 2.52 -4.96 7.79
N ASN A 114 1.79 -3.88 8.06
CA ASN A 114 2.24 -2.73 8.82
C ASN A 114 1.08 -2.05 9.54
N ASP A 115 1.33 -1.53 10.73
CA ASP A 115 0.63 -0.36 11.24
C ASP A 115 1.30 0.92 10.70
N ILE A 116 0.49 1.90 10.31
CA ILE A 116 0.93 3.18 9.76
C ILE A 116 0.35 4.30 10.61
N ILE A 117 1.21 5.16 11.14
CA ILE A 117 0.83 6.29 11.96
C ILE A 117 0.64 7.51 11.07
N TRP A 118 -0.60 7.97 10.92
CA TRP A 118 -0.86 9.28 10.34
C TRP A 118 -0.61 10.36 11.39
N ARG A 119 0.53 11.03 11.29
CA ARG A 119 0.90 12.18 12.11
C ARG A 119 0.27 13.44 11.52
N LYS A 120 -0.67 14.03 12.26
CA LYS A 120 -1.38 15.25 11.86
C LYS A 120 -0.43 16.43 12.02
N SER A 121 -0.18 17.19 10.95
CA SER A 121 0.69 18.37 11.01
C SER A 121 0.01 19.57 11.71
N ASN A 122 -1.32 19.62 11.67
CA ASN A 122 -2.15 20.68 12.24
C ASN A 122 -3.31 20.12 13.09
N PRO A 123 -3.03 19.31 14.13
CA PRO A 123 -4.07 18.70 14.95
C PRO A 123 -4.78 19.76 15.82
N MET A 124 -6.01 19.48 16.22
CA MET A 124 -6.67 20.27 17.25
C MET A 124 -5.90 20.11 18.59
N PRO A 125 -5.53 21.20 19.27
CA PRO A 125 -4.79 21.12 20.53
C PRO A 125 -5.66 20.59 21.67
N ASN A 126 -5.03 20.11 22.74
CA ASN A 126 -5.72 19.77 23.97
C ASN A 126 -6.02 21.04 24.77
N PHE A 127 -7.30 21.39 24.93
CA PHE A 127 -7.69 22.65 25.60
C PHE A 127 -7.75 22.58 27.13
N LYS A 128 -7.93 21.38 27.71
CA LYS A 128 -8.11 21.20 29.16
C LYS A 128 -6.82 20.84 29.90
N GLY A 129 -5.71 20.61 29.20
CA GLY A 129 -4.41 20.23 29.78
C GLY A 129 -4.42 18.90 30.53
N ARG A 130 -5.41 18.02 30.29
CA ARG A 130 -5.58 16.76 31.05
C ARG A 130 -4.91 15.54 30.41
N ARG A 131 -4.56 15.63 29.13
CA ARG A 131 -3.94 14.57 28.32
C ARG A 131 -3.03 15.21 27.28
N PHE A 132 -2.20 14.40 26.63
CA PHE A 132 -1.48 14.80 25.42
C PHE A 132 -2.47 15.18 24.29
N ALA A 133 -2.03 16.05 23.39
CA ALA A 133 -2.82 16.40 22.20
C ALA A 133 -2.94 15.17 21.28
N ASN A 134 -4.17 14.86 20.84
CA ASN A 134 -4.41 13.74 19.94
C ASN A 134 -3.95 14.10 18.51
N ALA A 135 -2.65 13.95 18.27
CA ALA A 135 -1.95 14.39 17.07
C ALA A 135 -1.73 13.29 16.03
N HIS A 136 -2.33 12.11 16.20
CA HIS A 136 -2.25 11.04 15.21
C HIS A 136 -3.50 10.17 15.15
N GLU A 137 -3.57 9.37 14.10
CA GLU A 137 -4.43 8.18 13.98
C GLU A 137 -3.57 7.02 13.49
N THR A 138 -4.07 5.79 13.67
CA THR A 138 -3.38 4.56 13.28
C THR A 138 -4.17 3.89 12.18
N MET A 139 -3.50 3.57 11.08
CA MET A 139 -4.00 2.68 10.04
C MET A 139 -3.36 1.32 10.18
N ILE A 140 -4.10 0.25 9.89
CA ILE A 140 -3.57 -1.11 9.77
C ILE A 140 -3.70 -1.53 8.31
N TRP A 141 -2.59 -1.92 7.70
CA TRP A 141 -2.55 -2.55 6.39
C TRP A 141 -2.34 -4.05 6.56
N ALA A 142 -3.24 -4.85 6.02
CA ALA A 142 -3.20 -6.30 6.12
C ALA A 142 -3.50 -6.96 4.77
N SER A 143 -2.83 -8.07 4.47
CA SER A 143 -3.23 -8.95 3.38
C SER A 143 -4.35 -9.89 3.82
N LYS A 144 -5.16 -10.37 2.87
CA LYS A 144 -6.24 -11.33 3.17
C LYS A 144 -5.69 -12.55 3.92
N SER A 145 -4.50 -13.04 3.64
CA SER A 145 -3.91 -14.14 4.41
C SER A 145 -2.39 -14.01 4.44
N LYS A 146 -1.74 -14.86 5.24
CA LYS A 146 -0.28 -14.97 5.30
C LYS A 146 0.34 -15.37 3.95
N ASP A 147 -0.39 -16.14 3.15
CA ASP A 147 0.09 -16.69 1.88
C ASP A 147 -0.27 -15.81 0.68
N SER A 148 -0.99 -14.71 0.90
CA SER A 148 -1.39 -13.75 -0.14
C SER A 148 -0.15 -13.12 -0.80
N LYS A 149 -0.14 -13.10 -2.13
CA LYS A 149 0.88 -12.42 -2.97
C LYS A 149 0.45 -10.99 -3.26
N TYR A 150 0.26 -10.22 -2.18
CA TYR A 150 -0.24 -8.86 -2.25
C TYR A 150 0.65 -7.93 -3.10
N TYR A 151 0.02 -6.93 -3.71
CA TYR A 151 0.73 -5.88 -4.43
C TYR A 151 1.27 -4.82 -3.46
N PHE A 152 2.52 -4.43 -3.65
CA PHE A 152 3.13 -3.28 -2.98
C PHE A 152 4.04 -2.53 -3.95
N ALA A 153 3.69 -1.28 -4.24
CA ALA A 153 4.42 -0.40 -5.13
C ALA A 153 5.67 0.21 -4.47
N TYR A 154 6.59 -0.63 -3.99
CA TYR A 154 7.77 -0.19 -3.22
C TYR A 154 8.56 0.93 -3.89
N GLU A 155 8.86 0.80 -5.19
CA GLU A 155 9.63 1.81 -5.93
C GLU A 155 8.88 3.14 -6.05
N ALA A 156 7.55 3.12 -6.25
CA ALA A 156 6.75 4.36 -6.24
C ALA A 156 6.72 5.01 -4.87
N MET A 157 6.55 4.23 -3.80
CA MET A 157 6.56 4.77 -2.44
C MET A 157 7.92 5.34 -2.05
N LYS A 158 9.00 4.74 -2.55
CA LYS A 158 10.36 5.25 -2.40
C LYS A 158 10.55 6.56 -3.18
N ALA A 159 10.11 6.62 -4.44
CA ALA A 159 10.19 7.83 -5.26
C ALA A 159 9.35 8.99 -4.68
N LEU A 160 8.14 8.71 -4.17
CA LEU A 160 7.27 9.67 -3.46
C LEU A 160 7.90 10.23 -2.17
N ASN A 161 9.01 9.66 -1.72
CA ASN A 161 9.72 10.02 -0.51
C ASN A 161 11.20 10.33 -0.83
N GLU A 162 11.44 10.99 -1.97
CA GLU A 162 12.77 11.49 -2.40
C GLU A 162 13.82 10.38 -2.47
N ASP A 163 13.45 9.25 -3.07
CA ASP A 163 14.27 8.04 -3.19
C ASP A 163 14.72 7.43 -1.85
N LEU A 164 14.07 7.79 -0.75
CA LEU A 164 14.22 7.14 0.54
C LEU A 164 13.04 6.20 0.79
N GLN A 165 13.31 5.06 1.42
CA GLN A 165 12.25 4.11 1.77
C GLN A 165 11.15 4.81 2.59
N MET A 166 9.90 4.72 2.12
CA MET A 166 8.75 5.25 2.84
C MET A 166 8.64 4.60 4.22
N ARG A 167 8.49 5.43 5.24
CA ARG A 167 8.38 5.00 6.63
C ARG A 167 6.93 4.69 7.00
N SER A 168 6.73 4.06 8.16
CA SER A 168 5.41 3.82 8.73
C SER A 168 4.80 5.05 9.42
N ASP A 169 5.49 6.18 9.51
CA ASP A 169 4.97 7.43 10.07
C ASP A 169 4.78 8.49 8.97
N TRP A 170 3.53 8.80 8.64
CA TRP A 170 3.17 9.73 7.56
C TRP A 170 2.73 11.07 8.15
N THR A 171 3.53 12.10 7.94
CA THR A 171 3.15 13.48 8.31
C THR A 171 2.30 14.11 7.22
N LEU A 172 1.01 14.31 7.49
CA LEU A 172 0.04 14.88 6.54
C LEU A 172 -0.94 15.82 7.27
N PRO A 173 -1.42 16.89 6.61
CA PRO A 173 -2.40 17.80 7.21
C PRO A 173 -3.80 17.18 7.30
N LEU A 174 -4.63 17.76 8.16
CA LEU A 174 -6.07 17.52 8.18
C LEU A 174 -6.76 18.03 6.91
N CYS A 175 -7.89 17.40 6.56
CA CYS A 175 -8.79 17.89 5.51
C CYS A 175 -9.41 19.25 5.92
N THR A 176 -8.91 20.31 5.30
CA THR A 176 -9.23 21.72 5.57
C THR A 176 -9.27 22.52 4.26
N GLY A 177 -9.61 23.81 4.31
CA GLY A 177 -9.64 24.66 3.12
C GLY A 177 -10.70 24.25 2.11
N SER A 178 -10.37 24.30 0.81
CA SER A 178 -11.26 23.99 -0.31
C SER A 178 -11.57 22.49 -0.45
N GLU A 179 -10.72 21.61 0.08
CA GLU A 179 -10.95 20.17 0.07
C GLU A 179 -12.10 19.77 1.01
N ARG A 180 -12.30 20.53 2.09
CA ARG A 180 -13.31 20.24 3.10
C ARG A 180 -14.69 20.61 2.58
N LEU A 181 -15.53 19.59 2.32
CA LEU A 181 -16.88 19.83 1.82
C LEU A 181 -17.71 20.59 2.85
N ARG A 182 -18.50 21.52 2.32
CA ARG A 182 -19.47 22.30 3.09
C ARG A 182 -20.88 22.02 2.59
N ASP A 183 -21.83 22.03 3.51
CA ASP A 183 -23.24 21.95 3.17
C ASP A 183 -23.77 23.32 2.67
N GLU A 184 -25.05 23.35 2.34
CA GLU A 184 -25.76 24.55 1.83
C GLU A 184 -25.75 25.71 2.83
N THR A 185 -25.51 25.44 4.12
CA THR A 185 -25.41 26.47 5.19
C THR A 185 -23.97 26.96 5.40
N GLY A 186 -23.01 26.40 4.66
CA GLY A 186 -21.58 26.70 4.79
C GLY A 186 -20.89 25.96 5.95
N GLN A 187 -21.59 25.07 6.67
CA GLN A 187 -21.04 24.24 7.73
C GLN A 187 -20.34 23.00 7.15
N LYS A 188 -19.57 22.29 7.98
CA LYS A 188 -18.88 21.07 7.54
C LYS A 188 -19.91 20.01 7.16
N ALA A 189 -19.87 19.54 5.92
CA ALA A 189 -20.83 18.54 5.46
C ALA A 189 -20.65 17.16 6.14
N HIS A 190 -19.43 16.83 6.57
CA HIS A 190 -19.12 15.60 7.30
C HIS A 190 -18.13 15.88 8.43
N PRO A 191 -18.34 15.34 9.64
CA PRO A 191 -17.50 15.64 10.80
C PRO A 191 -16.09 15.02 10.66
N THR A 192 -16.00 13.84 10.05
CA THR A 192 -14.77 13.03 10.01
C THR A 192 -14.15 12.85 8.61
N GLN A 193 -14.44 13.74 7.64
CA GLN A 193 -13.88 13.66 6.28
C GLN A 193 -12.34 13.54 6.32
N LYS A 194 -11.81 12.46 5.73
CA LYS A 194 -10.37 12.20 5.61
C LYS A 194 -9.72 12.99 4.47
N PRO A 195 -8.44 13.38 4.62
CA PRO A 195 -7.72 14.11 3.58
C PRO A 195 -7.40 13.22 2.37
N GLU A 196 -7.55 13.75 1.16
CA GLU A 196 -7.24 13.04 -0.09
C GLU A 196 -5.77 12.60 -0.17
N SER A 197 -4.85 13.38 0.41
CA SER A 197 -3.42 13.05 0.43
C SER A 197 -3.11 11.73 1.16
N LEU A 198 -3.92 11.37 2.16
CA LEU A 198 -3.80 10.10 2.88
C LEU A 198 -4.21 8.93 1.97
N LEU A 199 -5.38 9.05 1.33
CA LEU A 199 -5.90 8.03 0.41
C LEU A 199 -5.03 7.90 -0.84
N PHE A 200 -4.42 8.99 -1.31
CA PHE A 200 -3.47 8.96 -2.42
C PHE A 200 -2.30 8.02 -2.11
N ARG A 201 -1.69 8.13 -0.92
CA ARG A 201 -0.60 7.23 -0.50
C ARG A 201 -1.06 5.78 -0.39
N VAL A 202 -2.25 5.55 0.19
CA VAL A 202 -2.84 4.21 0.31
C VAL A 202 -3.00 3.55 -1.07
N LEU A 203 -3.66 4.25 -2.00
CA LEU A 203 -3.94 3.70 -3.33
C LEU A 203 -2.66 3.52 -4.14
N MET A 204 -1.76 4.49 -4.14
CA MET A 204 -0.48 4.36 -4.84
C MET A 204 0.38 3.22 -4.28
N ALA A 205 0.35 2.99 -2.96
CA ALA A 205 1.13 1.92 -2.34
C ALA A 205 0.62 0.52 -2.69
N SER A 206 -0.70 0.33 -2.79
CA SER A 206 -1.30 -1.00 -2.68
C SER A 206 -2.30 -1.36 -3.79
N THR A 207 -2.43 -0.53 -4.84
CA THR A 207 -3.28 -0.81 -6.01
C THR A 207 -2.61 -0.45 -7.33
N LYS A 208 -3.06 -1.07 -8.41
CA LYS A 208 -2.73 -0.74 -9.80
C LYS A 208 -3.88 0.00 -10.48
N VAL A 209 -3.63 0.56 -11.66
CA VAL A 209 -4.70 1.05 -12.55
C VAL A 209 -5.72 -0.09 -12.79
N ASP A 210 -7.00 0.26 -12.84
CA ASP A 210 -8.16 -0.62 -13.01
C ASP A 210 -8.48 -1.61 -11.87
N ASP A 211 -7.65 -1.69 -10.83
CA ASP A 211 -7.99 -2.40 -9.59
C ASP A 211 -9.28 -1.85 -9.00
N VAL A 212 -10.07 -2.72 -8.36
CA VAL A 212 -11.34 -2.36 -7.72
C VAL A 212 -11.11 -2.08 -6.24
N VAL A 213 -11.39 -0.85 -5.83
CA VAL A 213 -11.34 -0.38 -4.45
C VAL A 213 -12.74 -0.36 -3.84
N LEU A 214 -12.93 -1.05 -2.74
CA LEU A 214 -14.16 -1.00 -1.95
C LEU A 214 -13.97 -0.15 -0.70
N ASP A 215 -14.94 0.70 -0.41
CA ASP A 215 -15.00 1.44 0.84
C ASP A 215 -16.39 1.25 1.48
N PRO A 216 -16.47 0.50 2.59
CA PRO A 216 -17.73 0.19 3.26
C PRO A 216 -18.27 1.33 4.15
N PHE A 217 -17.50 2.42 4.31
CA PHE A 217 -17.86 3.58 5.14
C PHE A 217 -17.58 4.86 4.36
N PHE A 218 -18.26 5.00 3.22
CA PHE A 218 -17.84 5.91 2.15
C PHE A 218 -17.91 7.39 2.50
N GLY A 219 -18.83 7.77 3.41
CA GLY A 219 -19.05 9.15 3.82
C GLY A 219 -19.28 10.05 2.62
N THR A 220 -18.51 11.15 2.55
CA THR A 220 -18.54 12.08 1.42
C THR A 220 -17.59 11.72 0.26
N GLY A 221 -17.20 10.45 0.14
CA GLY A 221 -16.60 9.87 -1.05
C GLY A 221 -15.13 10.19 -1.29
N THR A 222 -14.32 10.42 -0.24
CA THR A 222 -12.87 10.66 -0.40
C THR A 222 -12.19 9.51 -1.15
N THR A 223 -12.47 8.25 -0.79
CA THR A 223 -11.87 7.08 -1.46
C THR A 223 -12.22 7.04 -2.94
N GLY A 224 -13.50 7.24 -3.31
CA GLY A 224 -13.92 7.25 -4.72
C GLY A 224 -13.34 8.41 -5.52
N ALA A 225 -13.22 9.60 -4.90
CA ALA A 225 -12.63 10.77 -5.55
C ALA A 225 -11.14 10.55 -5.88
N VAL A 226 -10.37 9.98 -4.96
CA VAL A 226 -8.96 9.65 -5.21
C VAL A 226 -8.84 8.47 -6.16
N ALA A 227 -9.66 7.43 -6.01
CA ALA A 227 -9.67 6.27 -6.90
C ALA A 227 -9.95 6.66 -8.35
N LYS A 228 -11.00 7.45 -8.62
CA LYS A 228 -11.33 7.95 -9.96
C LYS A 228 -10.15 8.73 -10.56
N ARG A 229 -9.61 9.71 -9.84
CA ARG A 229 -8.46 10.50 -10.30
C ARG A 229 -7.26 9.63 -10.69
N LEU A 230 -6.99 8.60 -9.89
CA LEU A 230 -5.90 7.63 -10.13
C LEU A 230 -6.32 6.46 -11.03
N ARG A 231 -7.45 6.53 -11.73
CA ARG A 231 -7.94 5.48 -12.65
C ARG A 231 -8.05 4.09 -12.00
N ARG A 232 -8.46 4.06 -10.74
CA ARG A 232 -8.92 2.85 -10.05
C ARG A 232 -10.43 2.80 -10.16
N ARG A 233 -10.97 1.60 -10.33
CA ARG A 233 -12.41 1.37 -10.21
C ARG A 233 -12.78 1.38 -8.73
N TRP A 234 -13.97 1.84 -8.40
CA TRP A 234 -14.35 1.96 -6.99
C TRP A 234 -15.80 1.58 -6.72
N ILE A 235 -16.09 1.13 -5.51
CA ILE A 235 -17.44 0.91 -4.99
C ILE A 235 -17.49 1.54 -3.61
N GLY A 236 -18.41 2.47 -3.40
CA GLY A 236 -18.65 3.08 -2.10
C GLY A 236 -19.95 2.58 -1.48
N LEU A 237 -19.94 2.17 -0.22
CA LEU A 237 -21.14 1.84 0.54
C LEU A 237 -21.38 2.93 1.58
N GLU A 238 -22.57 3.52 1.57
CA GLU A 238 -22.94 4.60 2.49
C GLU A 238 -24.39 4.40 2.93
N ARG A 239 -24.67 4.53 4.23
CA ARG A 239 -26.04 4.38 4.73
C ARG A 239 -26.83 5.69 4.62
N GLU A 240 -26.18 6.81 4.86
CA GLU A 240 -26.81 8.13 4.91
C GLU A 240 -26.94 8.73 3.49
N HIS A 241 -28.18 8.83 2.99
CA HIS A 241 -28.48 9.33 1.65
C HIS A 241 -27.85 10.70 1.35
N ASN A 242 -27.78 11.59 2.35
CA ASN A 242 -27.21 12.92 2.16
C ASN A 242 -25.69 12.86 1.86
N TYR A 243 -24.95 12.01 2.57
CA TYR A 243 -23.51 11.83 2.33
C TYR A 243 -23.27 11.20 0.96
N ALA A 244 -24.07 10.19 0.59
CA ALA A 244 -24.01 9.57 -0.74
C ALA A 244 -24.27 10.58 -1.88
N ARG A 245 -25.24 11.50 -1.70
CA ARG A 245 -25.52 12.58 -2.66
C ARG A 245 -24.31 13.51 -2.83
N LEU A 246 -23.72 13.97 -1.73
CA LEU A 246 -22.55 14.85 -1.76
C LEU A 246 -21.33 14.15 -2.37
N ALA A 247 -21.12 12.86 -2.06
CA ALA A 247 -20.08 12.04 -2.64
C ALA A 247 -20.22 11.94 -4.17
N ASN A 248 -21.43 11.68 -4.68
CA ASN A 248 -21.68 11.65 -6.13
C ASN A 248 -21.34 12.99 -6.80
N GLN A 249 -21.76 14.11 -6.22
CA GLN A 249 -21.45 15.46 -6.75
C GLN A 249 -19.94 15.71 -6.78
N ARG A 250 -19.25 15.42 -5.68
CA ARG A 250 -17.78 15.56 -5.58
C ARG A 250 -17.07 14.71 -6.63
N ILE A 251 -17.43 13.44 -6.76
CA ILE A 251 -16.75 12.50 -7.66
C ILE A 251 -17.05 12.82 -9.13
N ALA A 252 -18.24 13.33 -9.44
CA ALA A 252 -18.57 13.80 -10.79
C ALA A 252 -17.61 14.90 -11.27
N ALA A 253 -17.20 15.81 -10.37
CA ALA A 253 -16.28 16.91 -10.66
C ALA A 253 -14.79 16.51 -10.73
N VAL A 254 -14.46 15.26 -10.38
CA VAL A 254 -13.06 14.78 -10.46
C VAL A 254 -12.71 14.38 -11.89
N GLU A 255 -11.61 14.90 -12.40
CA GLU A 255 -11.00 14.47 -13.66
C GLU A 255 -10.04 13.30 -13.44
N GLU A 256 -10.05 12.34 -14.34
CA GLU A 256 -9.06 11.26 -14.38
C GLU A 256 -7.74 11.80 -14.93
N VAL A 257 -6.61 11.24 -14.47
CA VAL A 257 -5.32 11.50 -15.12
C VAL A 257 -5.39 11.02 -16.57
N ALA A 258 -5.15 11.93 -17.52
CA ALA A 258 -5.40 11.71 -18.94
C ALA A 258 -4.57 10.55 -19.54
N GLU A 259 -3.31 10.45 -19.15
CA GLU A 259 -2.34 9.46 -19.62
C GLU A 259 -2.12 8.38 -18.54
N PRO A 260 -2.66 7.15 -18.70
CA PRO A 260 -2.51 6.07 -17.73
C PRO A 260 -1.04 5.70 -17.44
N GLU A 261 -0.14 5.89 -18.40
CA GLU A 261 1.28 5.59 -18.33
C GLU A 261 1.97 6.39 -17.20
N LEU A 262 1.44 7.58 -16.86
CA LEU A 262 1.92 8.39 -15.74
C LEU A 262 1.63 7.76 -14.37
N LEU A 263 0.71 6.80 -14.32
CA LEU A 263 0.32 6.07 -13.11
C LEU A 263 0.99 4.69 -13.01
N GLU A 264 1.69 4.26 -14.06
CA GLU A 264 2.39 2.99 -14.08
C GLU A 264 3.65 3.02 -13.22
N VAL A 265 3.73 2.09 -12.27
CA VAL A 265 4.91 1.93 -11.41
C VAL A 265 5.85 0.92 -12.05
N THR A 266 6.96 1.39 -12.61
CA THR A 266 8.00 0.50 -13.13
C THR A 266 8.79 -0.14 -11.99
N SER A 267 8.78 -1.46 -11.91
CA SER A 267 9.62 -2.21 -10.96
C SER A 267 10.79 -2.86 -11.68
N LYS A 268 11.99 -2.76 -11.10
CA LYS A 268 13.15 -3.56 -11.58
C LYS A 268 12.90 -5.07 -11.50
N ARG A 269 11.95 -5.52 -10.67
CA ARG A 269 11.59 -6.94 -10.54
C ARG A 269 10.73 -7.47 -11.69
N THR A 270 10.02 -6.58 -12.42
CA THR A 270 9.18 -6.94 -13.57
C THR A 270 9.93 -6.81 -14.90
N GLN A 271 11.15 -6.27 -14.90
CA GLN A 271 12.00 -6.29 -16.09
C GLN A 271 12.31 -7.75 -16.53
N PRO A 272 12.42 -8.00 -17.85
CA PRO A 272 12.76 -9.33 -18.36
C PRO A 272 14.02 -9.87 -17.70
N ARG A 273 13.93 -11.02 -17.03
CA ARG A 273 15.11 -11.65 -16.43
C ARG A 273 16.07 -12.05 -17.55
N VAL A 274 17.30 -11.57 -17.48
CA VAL A 274 18.41 -12.03 -18.33
C VAL A 274 19.24 -13.03 -17.52
N PRO A 275 19.18 -14.34 -17.83
CA PRO A 275 20.05 -15.33 -17.22
C PRO A 275 21.51 -15.08 -17.59
N PHE A 276 22.44 -15.41 -16.68
CA PHE A 276 23.88 -15.28 -16.97
C PHE A 276 24.32 -16.09 -18.20
N GLY A 277 23.72 -17.26 -18.43
CA GLY A 277 23.96 -18.07 -19.63
C GLY A 277 23.69 -17.32 -20.94
N ASN A 278 22.77 -16.34 -20.96
CA ASN A 278 22.49 -15.56 -22.16
C ASN A 278 23.67 -14.67 -22.58
N LEU A 279 24.51 -14.24 -21.62
CA LEU A 279 25.76 -13.54 -21.94
C LEU A 279 26.76 -14.45 -22.68
N ILE A 280 26.68 -15.76 -22.45
CA ILE A 280 27.54 -16.76 -23.07
C ILE A 280 26.99 -17.14 -24.44
N GLU A 281 25.68 -17.41 -24.52
CA GLU A 281 24.97 -17.70 -25.77
C GLU A 281 25.14 -16.59 -26.81
N ARG A 282 25.07 -15.33 -26.38
CA ARG A 282 25.28 -14.15 -27.23
C ARG A 282 26.76 -13.79 -27.45
N GLY A 283 27.68 -14.50 -26.82
CA GLY A 283 29.12 -14.32 -27.03
C GLY A 283 29.77 -13.14 -26.30
N TYR A 284 29.06 -12.42 -25.41
CA TYR A 284 29.67 -11.37 -24.57
C TYR A 284 30.72 -11.93 -23.61
N LEU A 285 30.51 -13.16 -23.12
CA LEU A 285 31.48 -13.92 -22.36
C LEU A 285 31.69 -15.28 -23.01
N LYS A 286 32.91 -15.81 -22.93
CA LYS A 286 33.23 -17.13 -23.48
C LYS A 286 33.45 -18.13 -22.34
N PRO A 287 33.15 -19.41 -22.54
CA PRO A 287 33.61 -20.45 -21.62
C PRO A 287 35.13 -20.34 -21.43
N GLY A 288 35.59 -20.40 -20.18
CA GLY A 288 36.99 -20.17 -19.82
C GLY A 288 37.34 -18.73 -19.45
N THR A 289 36.48 -17.73 -19.70
CA THR A 289 36.71 -16.36 -19.26
C THR A 289 36.88 -16.30 -17.74
N MET A 290 37.86 -15.53 -17.27
CA MET A 290 38.13 -15.31 -15.86
C MET A 290 37.35 -14.08 -15.36
N LEU A 291 36.62 -14.28 -14.27
CA LEU A 291 35.91 -13.24 -13.54
C LEU A 291 36.62 -12.98 -12.20
N PHE A 292 36.56 -11.74 -11.74
CA PHE A 292 37.24 -11.25 -10.55
C PHE A 292 36.26 -10.51 -9.62
N ASP A 293 36.54 -10.41 -8.32
CA ASP A 293 35.95 -9.31 -7.54
C ASP A 293 36.63 -7.98 -7.90
N ASN A 294 36.07 -6.86 -7.46
CA ASN A 294 36.61 -5.53 -7.75
C ASN A 294 38.06 -5.31 -7.26
N ARG A 295 38.54 -6.14 -6.32
CA ARG A 295 39.90 -6.10 -5.75
C ARG A 295 40.80 -7.24 -6.23
N ARG A 296 40.35 -8.09 -7.18
CA ARG A 296 41.08 -9.28 -7.67
C ARG A 296 41.51 -10.29 -6.58
N ARG A 297 40.83 -10.31 -5.44
CA ARG A 297 41.01 -11.28 -4.34
C ARG A 297 40.34 -12.61 -4.65
N HIS A 298 39.21 -12.58 -5.35
CA HIS A 298 38.45 -13.76 -5.70
C HIS A 298 38.42 -13.92 -7.21
N ILE A 299 38.58 -15.17 -7.67
CA ILE A 299 38.68 -15.49 -9.08
C ILE A 299 37.74 -16.66 -9.38
N ALA A 300 36.98 -16.56 -10.46
CA ALA A 300 36.13 -17.63 -10.95
C ALA A 300 36.28 -17.78 -12.46
N LYS A 301 36.11 -19.00 -12.97
CA LYS A 301 36.13 -19.31 -14.40
C LYS A 301 34.72 -19.61 -14.90
N VAL A 302 34.36 -19.00 -16.03
CA VAL A 302 33.06 -19.21 -16.70
C VAL A 302 32.99 -20.61 -17.33
N ARG A 303 31.89 -21.32 -17.11
CA ARG A 303 31.59 -22.63 -17.73
C ARG A 303 30.57 -22.46 -18.85
N ALA A 304 30.54 -23.43 -19.77
CA ALA A 304 29.66 -23.39 -20.95
C ALA A 304 28.16 -23.46 -20.63
N ASP A 305 27.79 -23.98 -19.46
CA ASP A 305 26.42 -24.15 -18.98
C ASP A 305 25.86 -22.91 -18.25
N GLY A 306 26.54 -21.76 -18.29
CA GLY A 306 26.10 -20.57 -17.55
C GLY A 306 26.40 -20.65 -16.05
N THR A 307 27.30 -21.53 -15.62
CA THR A 307 27.79 -21.58 -14.25
C THR A 307 29.23 -21.08 -14.13
N LEU A 308 29.69 -20.88 -12.89
CA LEU A 308 31.08 -20.58 -12.57
C LEU A 308 31.72 -21.76 -11.83
N VAL A 309 33.04 -21.84 -11.92
CA VAL A 309 33.88 -22.63 -11.02
C VAL A 309 34.93 -21.73 -10.37
N ALA A 310 35.10 -21.84 -9.06
CA ALA A 310 36.09 -21.09 -8.30
C ALA A 310 36.66 -21.97 -7.18
N GLN A 311 37.83 -21.61 -6.65
CA GLN A 311 38.46 -22.36 -5.56
C GLN A 311 38.84 -21.40 -4.43
N ASN A 312 38.58 -21.80 -3.20
CA ASN A 312 39.06 -21.14 -1.98
C ASN A 312 39.65 -22.18 -1.00
N HIS A 313 39.96 -21.75 0.22
CA HIS A 313 40.54 -22.61 1.26
C HIS A 313 39.61 -23.76 1.70
N LEU A 314 38.31 -23.71 1.41
CA LEU A 314 37.32 -24.75 1.72
C LEU A 314 37.11 -25.74 0.56
N GLY A 315 37.73 -25.50 -0.60
CA GLY A 315 37.64 -26.38 -1.77
C GLY A 315 37.12 -25.69 -3.02
N GLU A 316 36.73 -26.50 -4.00
CA GLU A 316 36.19 -26.06 -5.27
C GLU A 316 34.67 -25.84 -5.18
N HIS A 317 34.20 -24.71 -5.69
CA HIS A 317 32.80 -24.30 -5.71
C HIS A 317 32.31 -24.20 -7.14
N LYS A 318 31.23 -24.92 -7.46
CA LYS A 318 30.59 -24.92 -8.78
C LYS A 318 29.12 -24.51 -8.65
N GLY A 319 28.66 -23.58 -9.49
CA GLY A 319 27.26 -23.18 -9.49
C GLY A 319 27.00 -21.81 -10.11
N SER A 320 25.84 -21.23 -9.84
CA SER A 320 25.49 -19.91 -10.38
C SER A 320 26.45 -18.82 -9.90
N ILE A 321 26.48 -17.70 -10.62
CA ILE A 321 27.26 -16.51 -10.26
C ILE A 321 27.01 -16.05 -8.81
N HIS A 322 25.79 -16.27 -8.30
CA HIS A 322 25.38 -15.92 -6.94
C HIS A 322 25.92 -16.92 -5.91
N LYS A 323 25.74 -18.23 -6.13
CA LYS A 323 26.18 -19.27 -5.20
C LYS A 323 27.70 -19.28 -5.06
N VAL A 324 28.42 -19.20 -6.18
CA VAL A 324 29.89 -19.16 -6.18
C VAL A 324 30.39 -17.86 -5.55
N GLY A 325 29.77 -16.71 -5.86
CA GLY A 325 30.13 -15.44 -5.22
C GLY A 325 29.93 -15.45 -3.70
N ALA A 326 28.86 -16.07 -3.21
CA ALA A 326 28.58 -16.21 -1.77
C ALA A 326 29.61 -17.13 -1.09
N ALA A 327 29.89 -18.29 -1.70
CA ALA A 327 30.87 -19.24 -1.20
C ALA A 327 32.30 -18.67 -1.14
N MET A 328 32.69 -17.90 -2.17
CA MET A 328 34.02 -17.27 -2.21
C MET A 328 34.21 -16.21 -1.11
N GLN A 329 33.13 -15.58 -0.65
CA GLN A 329 33.15 -14.57 0.41
C GLN A 329 32.84 -15.14 1.81
N GLY A 330 32.40 -16.40 1.93
CA GLY A 330 31.90 -16.96 3.18
C GLY A 330 30.59 -16.30 3.66
N LEU A 331 29.76 -15.82 2.73
CA LEU A 331 28.50 -15.12 3.02
C LEU A 331 27.27 -16.00 2.68
N PRO A 332 26.10 -15.77 3.32
CA PRO A 332 24.88 -16.53 3.03
C PRO A 332 24.28 -16.21 1.65
N ALA A 333 24.56 -15.03 1.09
CA ALA A 333 24.06 -14.60 -0.22
C ALA A 333 25.03 -13.63 -0.90
N CYS A 334 24.98 -13.57 -2.23
CA CYS A 334 25.77 -12.63 -3.04
C CYS A 334 25.01 -12.24 -4.33
N ASN A 335 25.01 -10.96 -4.66
CA ASN A 335 24.59 -10.50 -5.99
C ASN A 335 25.76 -10.65 -6.99
N GLY A 336 25.81 -11.79 -7.68
CA GLY A 336 26.87 -12.10 -8.64
C GLY A 336 27.02 -11.07 -9.77
N TRP A 337 25.96 -10.36 -10.14
CA TRP A 337 26.00 -9.36 -11.21
C TRP A 337 26.92 -8.18 -10.91
N THR A 338 26.89 -7.71 -9.67
CA THR A 338 27.70 -6.58 -9.19
C THR A 338 29.01 -7.04 -8.55
N PHE A 339 29.08 -8.28 -8.07
CA PHE A 339 30.28 -8.83 -7.44
C PHE A 339 31.33 -9.23 -8.47
N TRP A 340 30.94 -9.95 -9.52
CA TRP A 340 31.88 -10.44 -10.53
C TRP A 340 32.15 -9.39 -11.61
N HIS A 341 33.42 -9.26 -11.96
CA HIS A 341 33.93 -8.33 -12.95
C HIS A 341 34.71 -9.10 -14.02
N PHE A 342 34.60 -8.67 -15.26
CA PHE A 342 35.41 -9.17 -16.37
C PHE A 342 36.42 -8.10 -16.79
N GLN A 343 37.47 -8.52 -17.49
CA GLN A 343 38.48 -7.59 -17.98
C GLN A 343 38.04 -6.95 -19.30
N LYS A 344 37.95 -5.62 -19.32
CA LYS A 344 37.61 -4.80 -20.49
C LYS A 344 38.64 -3.68 -20.63
N GLU A 345 39.36 -3.66 -21.75
CA GLU A 345 40.30 -2.56 -22.10
C GLU A 345 41.27 -2.19 -20.96
N GLY A 346 41.82 -3.21 -20.29
CA GLY A 346 42.78 -3.01 -19.18
C GLY A 346 42.15 -2.72 -17.81
N SER A 347 40.83 -2.47 -17.74
CA SER A 347 40.09 -2.24 -16.50
C SER A 347 39.15 -3.40 -16.14
N LEU A 348 38.67 -3.43 -14.89
CA LEU A 348 37.62 -4.36 -14.47
C LEU A 348 36.26 -3.67 -14.59
N ALA A 349 35.32 -4.32 -15.26
CA ALA A 349 33.93 -3.89 -15.35
C ALA A 349 33.00 -4.96 -14.77
N PRO A 350 31.97 -4.60 -13.99
CA PRO A 350 31.02 -5.58 -13.45
C PRO A 350 30.26 -6.24 -14.60
N ILE A 351 29.97 -7.54 -14.45
CA ILE A 351 29.22 -8.29 -15.48
C ILE A 351 27.78 -7.77 -15.66
N ASP A 352 27.26 -6.98 -14.71
CA ASP A 352 25.98 -6.28 -14.83
C ASP A 352 25.94 -5.34 -16.06
N VAL A 353 27.05 -4.75 -16.48
CA VAL A 353 27.07 -3.90 -17.68
C VAL A 353 26.67 -4.69 -18.93
N LEU A 354 27.14 -5.94 -19.04
CA LEU A 354 26.76 -6.84 -20.14
C LEU A 354 25.29 -7.24 -20.06
N ARG A 355 24.76 -7.42 -18.83
CA ARG A 355 23.33 -7.67 -18.62
C ARG A 355 22.48 -6.50 -19.12
N GLN A 356 22.87 -5.26 -18.79
CA GLN A 356 22.15 -4.07 -19.26
C GLN A 356 22.20 -3.93 -20.78
N GLN A 357 23.34 -4.26 -21.41
CA GLN A 357 23.45 -4.26 -22.86
C GLN A 357 22.46 -5.25 -23.52
N VAL A 358 22.32 -6.46 -22.97
CA VAL A 358 21.32 -7.44 -23.46
C VAL A 358 19.89 -6.95 -23.26
N ILE A 359 19.62 -6.21 -22.17
CA ILE A 359 18.30 -5.62 -21.93
C ILE A 359 18.02 -4.52 -22.96
N SER A 360 18.99 -3.63 -23.23
CA SER A 360 18.82 -2.54 -24.19
C SER A 360 18.68 -2.99 -25.63
N GLU A 361 19.18 -4.18 -26.00
CA GLU A 361 19.01 -4.74 -27.35
C GLU A 361 17.64 -5.41 -27.57
N LYS A 362 16.86 -5.63 -26.51
CA LYS A 362 15.51 -6.19 -26.59
C LYS A 362 14.41 -5.12 -26.72
N HIS A 363 14.77 -3.86 -26.55
CA HIS A 363 13.93 -2.68 -26.70
C HIS A 363 14.45 -1.87 -27.88
#